data_AF-A0A2E3W235-F1
#
_entry.id   AF-A0A2E3W235-F1
#
_cell.length_a   1.000
_cell.length_b   1.000
_cell.length_c   1.000
_cell.angle_alpha   90.00
_cell.angle_beta   90.00
_cell.angle_gamma   90.00
#
_symmetry.space_group_name_H-M   'P 1'
#
loop_
_entity.id
_entity.type
_entity.pdbx_description
1 polymer ?
#
loop_
_entity_poly.entity_id
_entity_poly.type
_entity_poly.pdbx_seq_one_letter_code
_entity_poly.pdbx_strand_id
1 'polypeptide(L)'
;MNNRPSVETDSFALEVFIDSTDTLYKVKYTAKDSSYEGLGSSLDTLENRNINEVIELGTNDVFSPSSLPADWILYSVKELIKAHQGSDITKLDTENVNIDELVCRCKFLDKKSIQDSFIEARGDFKKAILKTNASLICSSCSSDVRQIFEELDFPEEKERVEKIKQNITEGLKDFAMFSPAEYAQTTLEVASVKGDTVKIKVNNRPEGLNRKQIKETLENYLGPKALEGIKLSVFY
;
A
#
# COMPACT_ATOMS: atom_id res chain seq x y z
N MET A 1 7.74 6.61 20.68
CA MET A 1 7.10 5.64 21.59
C MET A 1 7.39 4.27 21.01
N ASN A 2 8.21 3.47 21.70
CA ASN A 2 8.61 2.15 21.20
C ASN A 2 7.41 1.21 21.40
N ASN A 3 6.74 0.80 20.33
CA ASN A 3 5.78 -0.30 20.38
C ASN A 3 6.57 -1.56 20.74
N ARG A 4 6.45 -1.99 21.99
CA ARG A 4 7.11 -3.20 22.50
C ARG A 4 6.16 -4.38 22.27
N PRO A 5 6.66 -5.55 21.83
CA PRO A 5 5.81 -6.72 21.70
C PRO A 5 5.29 -7.12 23.08
N SER A 6 3.97 -7.08 23.23
CA SER A 6 3.28 -7.40 24.47
C SER A 6 1.97 -8.11 24.19
N VAL A 7 1.58 -9.03 25.08
CA VAL A 7 0.25 -9.64 25.09
C VAL A 7 -0.36 -9.47 26.47
N GLU A 8 -1.63 -9.09 26.51
CA GLU A 8 -2.42 -9.00 27.73
C GLU A 8 -3.69 -9.82 27.55
N THR A 9 -3.89 -10.76 28.47
CA THR A 9 -5.07 -11.61 28.55
C THR A 9 -5.76 -11.43 29.90
N ASP A 10 -6.89 -12.10 30.10
CA ASP A 10 -7.55 -12.18 31.41
C ASP A 10 -6.72 -12.99 32.42
N SER A 11 -5.83 -13.88 31.94
CA SER A 11 -5.06 -14.80 32.79
C SER A 11 -3.64 -14.32 33.12
N PHE A 12 -2.99 -13.57 32.22
CA PHE A 12 -1.65 -13.02 32.42
C PHE A 12 -1.36 -11.84 31.49
N ALA A 13 -0.31 -11.08 31.81
CA ALA A 13 0.30 -10.08 30.93
C ALA A 13 1.79 -10.39 30.73
N LEU A 14 2.28 -10.20 29.51
CA LEU A 14 3.64 -10.54 29.10
C LEU A 14 4.20 -9.47 28.15
N GLU A 15 5.43 -9.01 28.39
CA GLU A 15 6.19 -8.14 27.48
C GLU A 15 7.58 -8.74 27.26
N VAL A 16 8.07 -8.71 26.03
CA VAL A 16 9.45 -9.13 25.70
C VAL A 16 10.29 -7.93 25.28
N PHE A 17 11.56 -7.96 25.66
CA PHE A 17 12.53 -6.91 25.37
C PHE A 17 13.69 -7.51 24.59
N ILE A 18 13.78 -7.12 23.33
CA ILE A 18 14.78 -7.61 22.39
C ILE A 18 15.60 -6.41 21.93
N ASP A 19 16.92 -6.57 21.88
CA ASP A 19 17.84 -5.51 21.45
C ASP A 19 18.15 -5.58 19.94
N SER A 20 18.99 -4.67 19.44
CA SER A 20 19.37 -4.62 18.03
C SER A 20 20.29 -5.77 17.57
N THR A 21 20.69 -6.66 18.48
CA THR A 21 21.52 -7.85 18.20
C THR A 21 20.71 -9.14 18.23
N ASP A 22 19.37 -9.02 18.22
CA ASP A 22 18.44 -10.14 18.31
C ASP A 22 18.60 -10.95 19.61
N THR A 23 18.96 -10.27 20.70
CA THR A 23 19.09 -10.86 22.04
C THR A 23 17.86 -10.51 22.89
N LEU A 24 17.19 -11.52 23.45
CA LEU A 24 16.11 -11.33 24.42
C LEU A 24 16.74 -10.98 25.77
N TYR A 25 16.79 -9.70 26.13
CA TYR A 25 17.48 -9.26 27.34
C TYR A 25 16.56 -9.09 28.55
N LYS A 26 15.23 -9.11 28.35
CA LYS A 26 14.26 -9.11 29.46
C LYS A 26 12.91 -9.70 29.07
N VAL A 27 12.29 -10.41 30.02
CA VAL A 27 10.87 -10.80 29.94
C VAL A 27 10.14 -10.23 31.14
N LYS A 28 9.09 -9.43 30.91
CA LYS A 28 8.18 -9.00 31.99
C LYS A 28 6.94 -9.87 31.98
N TYR A 29 6.60 -10.37 33.14
CA TYR A 29 5.48 -11.28 33.31
C TYR A 29 4.67 -10.92 34.56
N THR A 30 3.35 -10.92 34.43
CA THR A 30 2.42 -10.72 35.54
C THR A 30 1.29 -11.75 35.44
N ALA A 31 1.13 -12.60 36.45
CA ALA A 31 -0.03 -13.48 36.58
C ALA A 31 -1.25 -12.67 37.02
N LYS A 32 -2.42 -12.98 36.43
CA LYS A 32 -3.74 -12.48 36.87
C LYS A 32 -4.64 -13.61 37.36
N ASP A 33 -4.38 -14.84 36.89
CA ASP A 33 -5.05 -16.08 37.29
C ASP A 33 -4.08 -16.97 38.11
N SER A 34 -4.60 -17.63 39.14
CA SER A 34 -3.82 -18.46 40.06
C SER A 34 -3.13 -19.65 39.40
N SER A 35 -3.65 -20.14 38.27
CA SER A 35 -3.06 -21.23 37.49
C SER A 35 -1.73 -20.85 36.83
N TYR A 36 -1.44 -19.56 36.75
CA TYR A 36 -0.24 -19.01 36.13
C TYR A 36 0.75 -18.44 37.17
N GLU A 37 0.36 -18.33 38.45
CA GLU A 37 1.23 -17.86 39.52
C GLU A 37 2.51 -18.72 39.64
N GLY A 38 3.64 -18.07 39.90
CA GLY A 38 4.94 -18.74 40.08
C GLY A 38 5.66 -19.15 38.79
N LEU A 39 5.06 -18.98 37.62
CA LEU A 39 5.70 -19.31 36.34
C LEU A 39 6.69 -18.23 35.84
N GLY A 40 6.69 -17.05 36.45
CA GLY A 40 7.54 -15.93 36.04
C GLY A 40 9.05 -16.21 36.15
N SER A 41 9.51 -16.85 37.22
CA SER A 41 10.94 -17.07 37.46
C SER A 41 11.59 -18.01 36.45
N SER A 42 10.81 -18.91 35.85
CA SER A 42 11.30 -19.80 34.78
C SER A 42 11.61 -19.04 33.49
N LEU A 43 10.97 -17.89 33.26
CA LEU A 43 11.22 -17.06 32.08
C LEU A 43 12.57 -16.33 32.14
N ASP A 44 13.14 -16.13 33.33
CA ASP A 44 14.47 -15.54 33.51
C ASP A 44 15.55 -16.38 32.78
N THR A 45 15.30 -17.69 32.59
CA THR A 45 16.22 -18.59 31.87
C THR A 45 16.32 -18.28 30.37
N LEU A 46 15.38 -17.51 29.83
CA LEU A 46 15.34 -17.06 28.43
C LEU A 46 16.15 -15.78 28.23
N GLU A 47 16.44 -15.04 29.31
CA GLU A 47 17.16 -13.77 29.21
C GLU A 47 18.61 -13.98 28.76
N ASN A 48 19.12 -13.03 27.99
CA ASN A 48 20.45 -13.02 27.36
C ASN A 48 20.68 -14.13 26.32
N ARG A 49 19.60 -14.74 25.79
CA ARG A 49 19.69 -15.70 24.69
C ARG A 49 19.38 -15.04 23.35
N ASN A 50 19.94 -15.59 22.28
CA ASN A 50 19.54 -15.19 20.94
C ASN A 50 18.10 -15.64 20.69
N ILE A 51 17.28 -14.78 20.06
CA ILE A 51 15.86 -15.08 19.83
C ILE A 51 15.63 -16.35 19.01
N ASN A 52 16.55 -16.71 18.11
CA ASN A 52 16.44 -17.95 17.33
C ASN A 52 16.59 -19.20 18.23
N GLU A 53 17.47 -19.13 19.23
CA GLU A 53 17.62 -20.21 20.22
C GLU A 53 16.33 -20.34 21.05
N VAL A 54 15.74 -19.21 21.47
CA VAL A 54 14.50 -19.21 22.27
C VAL A 54 13.33 -19.83 21.51
N ILE A 55 13.25 -19.64 20.20
CA ILE A 55 12.21 -20.25 19.35
C ILE A 55 12.30 -21.78 19.32
N GLU A 56 13.51 -22.33 19.46
CA GLU A 56 13.76 -23.77 19.40
C GLU A 56 13.49 -24.49 20.74
N LEU A 57 13.49 -23.77 21.87
CA LEU A 57 13.30 -24.37 23.20
C LEU A 57 11.92 -25.02 23.37
N GLY A 58 11.87 -26.25 23.86
CA GLY A 58 10.64 -26.88 24.33
C GLY A 58 10.24 -26.40 25.72
N THR A 59 9.01 -26.69 26.13
CA THR A 59 8.51 -26.32 27.46
C THR A 59 9.36 -26.91 28.57
N ASN A 60 9.83 -28.14 28.42
CA ASN A 60 10.69 -28.81 29.41
C ASN A 60 12.08 -28.17 29.56
N ASP A 61 12.52 -27.37 28.58
CA ASP A 61 13.80 -26.67 28.65
C ASP A 61 13.72 -25.41 29.54
N VAL A 62 12.50 -24.95 29.83
CA VAL A 62 12.20 -23.68 30.51
C VAL A 62 11.42 -23.91 31.80
N PHE A 63 10.47 -24.83 31.79
CA PHE A 63 9.54 -25.14 32.88
C PHE A 63 9.66 -26.61 33.27
N SER A 64 9.98 -26.87 34.54
CA SER A 64 10.00 -28.23 35.10
C SER A 64 9.21 -28.24 36.42
N PRO A 65 8.07 -28.94 36.49
CA PRO A 65 7.45 -29.76 35.44
C PRO A 65 6.76 -28.94 34.34
N SER A 66 6.67 -29.47 33.12
CA SER A 66 5.82 -28.90 32.07
C SER A 66 4.35 -28.99 32.44
N SER A 67 3.59 -27.95 32.12
CA SER A 67 2.14 -27.87 32.33
C SER A 67 1.48 -27.10 31.19
N LEU A 68 0.16 -27.23 31.02
CA LEU A 68 -0.58 -26.48 30.00
C LEU A 68 -0.41 -24.95 30.13
N PRO A 69 -0.46 -24.34 31.34
CA PRO A 69 -0.13 -22.93 31.52
C PRO A 69 1.30 -22.58 31.07
N ALA A 70 2.28 -23.44 31.35
CA ALA A 70 3.67 -23.25 30.94
C ALA A 70 3.85 -23.34 29.41
N ASP A 71 3.18 -24.31 28.76
CA ASP A 71 3.14 -24.43 27.30
C ASP A 71 2.59 -23.15 26.67
N TRP A 72 1.50 -22.63 27.24
CA TRP A 72 0.82 -21.44 26.73
C TRP A 72 1.64 -20.16 26.92
N ILE A 73 2.34 -20.02 28.06
CA ILE A 73 3.29 -18.92 28.27
C ILE A 73 4.44 -19.00 27.27
N LEU A 74 5.09 -20.16 27.13
CA LEU A 74 6.23 -20.30 26.22
C LEU A 74 5.82 -20.04 24.77
N TYR A 75 4.66 -20.56 24.38
CA TYR A 75 4.04 -20.26 23.09
C TYR A 75 3.87 -18.74 22.91
N SER A 76 3.31 -18.05 23.91
CA SER A 76 3.10 -16.59 23.86
C SER A 76 4.41 -15.81 23.74
N VAL A 77 5.47 -16.23 24.45
CA VAL A 77 6.82 -15.63 24.30
C VAL A 77 7.32 -15.81 22.86
N LYS A 78 7.20 -17.02 22.30
CA LYS A 78 7.63 -17.30 20.93
C LYS A 78 6.83 -16.52 19.89
N GLU A 79 5.52 -16.37 20.08
CA GLU A 79 4.69 -15.56 19.20
C GLU A 79 5.07 -14.07 19.28
N LEU A 80 5.39 -13.54 20.46
CA LEU A 80 5.90 -12.18 20.60
C LEU A 80 7.27 -11.99 19.94
N ILE A 81 8.16 -12.98 20.03
CA ILE A 81 9.45 -12.99 19.32
C ILE A 81 9.23 -13.02 17.81
N LYS A 82 8.35 -13.88 17.30
CA LYS A 82 8.02 -13.93 15.88
C LYS A 82 7.38 -12.63 15.39
N ALA A 83 6.49 -12.03 16.18
CA ALA A 83 5.91 -10.72 15.91
C ALA A 83 6.96 -9.59 15.97
N HIS A 84 8.00 -9.74 16.79
CA HIS A 84 9.15 -8.82 16.81
C HIS A 84 10.01 -8.98 15.56
N GLN A 85 10.29 -10.22 15.16
CA GLN A 85 11.01 -10.56 13.93
C GLN A 85 10.25 -10.11 12.66
N GLY A 86 8.95 -9.81 12.76
CA GLY A 86 8.17 -9.19 11.69
C GLY A 86 6.88 -8.53 12.18
N SER A 87 6.94 -7.27 12.60
CA SER A 87 5.73 -6.50 12.93
C SER A 87 4.82 -6.43 11.70
N ASP A 88 3.73 -7.22 11.80
CA ASP A 88 2.71 -7.63 10.84
C ASP A 88 3.21 -8.36 9.58
N ILE A 89 3.20 -9.70 9.58
CA ILE A 89 2.88 -10.54 8.40
C ILE A 89 2.75 -12.04 8.75
N THR A 90 1.75 -12.70 8.17
CA THR A 90 1.56 -14.15 8.30
C THR A 90 2.45 -14.91 7.31
N LYS A 91 2.79 -16.18 7.58
CA LYS A 91 3.58 -17.03 6.65
C LYS A 91 3.05 -17.05 5.21
N LEU A 92 1.75 -16.84 5.01
CA LEU A 92 1.12 -16.74 3.69
C LEU A 92 1.54 -15.50 2.89
N ASP A 93 1.98 -14.41 3.53
CA ASP A 93 2.32 -13.16 2.84
C ASP A 93 3.80 -13.07 2.42
N THR A 94 4.66 -14.00 2.87
CA THR A 94 6.12 -14.01 2.59
C THR A 94 6.60 -15.17 1.72
N GLU A 95 5.78 -16.20 1.48
CA GLU A 95 6.15 -17.35 0.63
C GLU A 95 6.53 -16.97 -0.81
N ASN A 96 6.12 -15.79 -1.28
CA ASN A 96 6.37 -15.31 -2.65
C ASN A 96 7.34 -14.12 -2.76
N VAL A 97 7.91 -13.64 -1.65
CA VAL A 97 8.72 -12.41 -1.65
C VAL A 97 10.20 -12.76 -1.72
N ASN A 98 10.87 -12.37 -2.81
CA ASN A 98 12.32 -12.50 -2.91
C ASN A 98 13.00 -11.43 -2.04
N ILE A 99 13.61 -11.85 -0.92
CA ILE A 99 14.23 -10.96 0.08
C ILE A 99 15.35 -10.11 -0.54
N ASP A 100 16.09 -10.66 -1.52
CA ASP A 100 17.17 -9.96 -2.20
C ASP A 100 16.66 -8.85 -3.13
N GLU A 101 15.40 -8.92 -3.52
CA GLU A 101 14.71 -7.92 -4.36
C GLU A 101 13.73 -7.08 -3.56
N LEU A 102 13.80 -7.10 -2.23
CA LEU A 102 12.89 -6.36 -1.35
C LEU A 102 13.08 -4.85 -1.47
N VAL A 103 12.03 -4.15 -1.91
CA VAL A 103 12.05 -2.70 -2.12
C VAL A 103 11.33 -1.97 -0.99
N CYS A 104 10.17 -2.46 -0.54
CA CYS A 104 9.40 -1.84 0.54
C CYS A 104 9.33 -2.76 1.75
N ARG A 105 10.15 -2.51 2.78
CA ARG A 105 10.10 -3.27 4.04
C ARG A 105 8.79 -3.08 4.80
N CYS A 106 8.23 -1.88 4.77
CA CYS A 106 6.98 -1.54 5.48
C CYS A 106 5.75 -2.32 4.94
N LYS A 107 5.81 -2.82 3.70
CA LYS A 107 4.74 -3.58 3.04
C LYS A 107 5.19 -4.91 2.43
N PHE A 108 6.44 -5.31 2.71
CA PHE A 108 7.08 -6.49 2.18
C PHE A 108 6.94 -6.66 0.65
N LEU A 109 7.13 -5.55 -0.08
CA LEU A 109 7.01 -5.57 -1.54
C LEU A 109 8.39 -5.73 -2.16
N ASP A 110 8.55 -6.77 -2.97
CA ASP A 110 9.71 -6.92 -3.84
C ASP A 110 9.56 -6.10 -5.14
N LYS A 111 10.65 -6.04 -5.91
CA LYS A 111 10.70 -5.32 -7.18
C LYS A 111 9.60 -5.79 -8.13
N LYS A 112 9.42 -7.11 -8.24
CA LYS A 112 8.42 -7.71 -9.14
C LYS A 112 6.99 -7.33 -8.76
N SER A 113 6.63 -7.41 -7.49
CA SER A 113 5.30 -7.03 -6.99
C SER A 113 4.98 -5.56 -7.27
N ILE A 114 5.98 -4.69 -7.15
CA ILE A 114 5.83 -3.27 -7.50
C ILE A 114 5.65 -3.10 -9.01
N GLN A 115 6.44 -3.81 -9.83
CA GLN A 115 6.31 -3.78 -11.29
C GLN A 115 4.93 -4.26 -11.74
N ASP A 116 4.47 -5.40 -11.23
CA ASP A 116 3.15 -5.96 -11.51
C ASP A 116 2.04 -4.97 -11.14
N SER A 117 2.17 -4.28 -10.01
CA SER A 117 1.20 -3.25 -9.62
C SER A 117 1.15 -2.07 -10.59
N PHE A 118 2.29 -1.66 -11.16
CA PHE A 118 2.32 -0.60 -12.17
C PHE A 118 1.75 -1.09 -13.51
N ILE A 119 2.00 -2.34 -13.90
CA ILE A 119 1.42 -2.98 -15.08
C ILE A 119 -0.11 -3.05 -14.96
N GLU A 120 -0.62 -3.54 -13.84
CA GLU A 120 -2.06 -3.59 -13.55
C GLU A 120 -2.69 -2.19 -13.51
N ALA A 121 -1.96 -1.20 -13.00
CA ALA A 121 -2.38 0.19 -12.99
C ALA A 121 -2.18 0.89 -14.34
N ARG A 122 -1.67 0.19 -15.37
CA ARG A 122 -1.35 0.74 -16.70
C ARG A 122 -0.48 1.99 -16.63
N GLY A 123 0.52 1.99 -15.75
CA GLY A 123 1.42 3.13 -15.56
C GLY A 123 0.82 4.32 -14.82
N ASP A 124 -0.40 4.23 -14.25
CA ASP A 124 -0.87 5.24 -13.30
C ASP A 124 -0.13 5.09 -11.96
N PHE A 125 0.90 5.92 -11.78
CA PHE A 125 1.73 5.92 -10.58
C PHE A 125 0.90 6.05 -9.30
N LYS A 126 -0.07 6.97 -9.26
CA LYS A 126 -0.84 7.22 -8.04
C LYS A 126 -1.73 6.03 -7.71
N LYS A 127 -2.33 5.41 -8.73
CA LYS A 127 -3.20 4.24 -8.56
C LYS A 127 -2.40 3.02 -8.08
N ALA A 128 -1.23 2.76 -8.66
CA ALA A 128 -0.34 1.68 -8.24
C ALA A 128 0.12 1.84 -6.78
N ILE A 129 0.51 3.06 -6.40
CA ILE A 129 0.95 3.39 -5.04
C ILE A 129 -0.18 3.24 -4.03
N LEU A 130 -1.40 3.68 -4.35
CA LEU A 130 -2.56 3.49 -3.47
C LEU A 130 -2.93 2.02 -3.31
N LYS A 131 -2.75 1.20 -4.36
CA LYS A 131 -3.04 -0.24 -4.29
C LYS A 131 -2.05 -0.98 -3.41
N THR A 132 -0.76 -0.66 -3.53
CA THR A 132 0.33 -1.35 -2.82
C THR A 132 0.64 -0.75 -1.45
N ASN A 133 0.22 0.50 -1.21
CA ASN A 133 0.63 1.32 -0.08
C ASN A 133 2.16 1.52 0.04
N ALA A 134 2.92 1.28 -1.04
CA ALA A 134 4.34 1.58 -1.09
C ALA A 134 4.57 3.08 -0.84
N SER A 135 5.60 3.45 -0.08
CA SER A 135 5.92 4.86 0.24
C SER A 135 4.87 5.65 1.04
N LEU A 136 3.75 5.04 1.45
CA LEU A 136 2.71 5.73 2.23
C LEU A 136 2.89 5.60 3.74
N ILE A 137 3.50 4.51 4.20
CA ILE A 137 3.83 4.29 5.63
C ILE A 137 5.10 5.02 6.01
N CYS A 138 6.12 4.85 5.18
CA CYS A 138 7.48 5.31 5.39
C CYS A 138 8.05 5.77 4.04
N SER A 139 8.80 6.87 4.01
CA SER A 139 9.36 7.42 2.77
C SER A 139 10.64 6.71 2.30
N SER A 140 11.08 5.67 3.02
CA SER A 140 12.38 5.03 2.80
C SER A 140 12.50 4.32 1.44
N CYS A 141 11.41 3.81 0.87
CA CYS A 141 11.42 3.13 -0.43
C CYS A 141 11.04 4.02 -1.61
N SER A 142 10.84 5.33 -1.39
CA SER A 142 10.27 6.23 -2.41
C SER A 142 11.17 6.48 -3.61
N SER A 143 12.49 6.53 -3.43
CA SER A 143 13.45 6.63 -4.54
C SER A 143 13.35 5.42 -5.46
N ASP A 144 13.39 4.24 -4.86
CA ASP A 144 13.52 2.98 -5.57
C ASP A 144 12.22 2.66 -6.32
N VAL A 145 11.07 2.92 -5.69
CA VAL A 145 9.75 2.81 -6.33
C VAL A 145 9.62 3.74 -7.55
N ARG A 146 10.14 4.97 -7.48
CA ARG A 146 10.14 5.89 -8.63
C ARG A 146 11.06 5.41 -9.74
N GLN A 147 12.25 4.94 -9.38
CA GLN A 147 13.19 4.40 -10.36
C GLN A 147 12.58 3.19 -11.09
N ILE A 148 11.92 2.27 -10.37
CA ILE A 148 11.22 1.13 -10.97
C ILE A 148 10.15 1.60 -11.95
N PHE A 149 9.39 2.64 -11.60
CA PHE A 149 8.39 3.22 -12.50
C PHE A 149 9.02 3.82 -13.77
N GLU A 150 10.13 4.54 -13.64
CA GLU A 150 10.85 5.14 -14.77
C GLU A 150 11.52 4.11 -15.69
N GLU A 151 11.90 2.95 -15.14
CA GLU A 151 12.45 1.81 -15.88
C GLU A 151 11.38 1.06 -16.70
N LEU A 152 10.10 1.20 -16.35
CA LEU A 152 9.00 0.52 -17.04
C LEU A 152 8.49 1.34 -18.23
N ASP A 153 8.24 0.65 -19.35
CA ASP A 153 7.53 1.23 -20.49
C ASP A 153 6.13 0.62 -20.64
N PHE A 154 5.15 1.47 -20.99
CA PHE A 154 3.74 1.09 -21.17
C PHE A 154 3.28 1.43 -22.60
N PRO A 155 3.77 0.71 -23.62
CA PRO A 155 3.51 1.02 -25.03
C PRO A 155 2.00 0.96 -25.38
N GLU A 156 1.27 -0.02 -24.86
CA GLU A 156 -0.18 -0.14 -25.09
C GLU A 156 -0.97 1.05 -24.50
N GLU A 157 -0.56 1.55 -23.34
CA GLU A 157 -1.19 2.72 -22.72
C GLU A 157 -0.86 3.99 -23.50
N LYS A 158 0.38 4.12 -24.01
CA LYS A 158 0.77 5.23 -24.90
C LYS A 158 -0.10 5.24 -26.16
N GLU A 159 -0.30 4.08 -26.79
CA GLU A 159 -1.15 3.94 -27.98
C GLU A 159 -2.62 4.25 -27.66
N ARG A 160 -3.14 3.76 -26.52
CA ARG A 160 -4.49 4.08 -26.04
C ARG A 160 -4.68 5.58 -25.83
N VAL A 161 -3.73 6.23 -25.14
CA VAL A 161 -3.76 7.67 -24.85
C VAL A 161 -3.75 8.48 -26.15
N GLU A 162 -2.90 8.12 -27.11
CA GLU A 162 -2.86 8.78 -28.41
C GLU A 162 -4.18 8.60 -29.18
N LYS A 163 -4.75 7.39 -29.19
CA LYS A 163 -6.05 7.13 -29.83
C LYS A 163 -7.18 7.93 -29.20
N ILE A 164 -7.25 7.99 -27.87
CA ILE A 164 -8.23 8.82 -27.14
C ILE A 164 -8.04 10.29 -27.51
N LYS A 165 -6.80 10.77 -27.48
CA LYS A 165 -6.47 12.16 -27.79
C LYS A 165 -6.88 12.52 -29.22
N GLN A 166 -6.62 11.64 -30.19
CA GLN A 166 -7.05 11.82 -31.58
C GLN A 166 -8.58 11.88 -31.68
N ASN A 167 -9.29 10.87 -31.18
CA ASN A 167 -10.76 10.82 -31.24
C ASN A 167 -11.44 12.04 -30.61
N ILE A 168 -10.98 12.46 -29.42
CA ILE A 168 -11.54 13.63 -28.74
C ILE A 168 -11.16 14.92 -29.48
N THR A 169 -9.94 15.03 -29.99
CA THR A 169 -9.52 16.21 -30.75
C THR A 169 -10.32 16.37 -32.04
N GLU A 170 -10.61 15.28 -32.76
CA GLU A 170 -11.50 15.29 -33.93
C GLU A 170 -12.92 15.72 -33.54
N GLY A 171 -13.49 15.13 -32.49
CA GLY A 171 -14.82 15.53 -32.01
C GLY A 171 -14.90 16.99 -31.54
N LEU A 172 -13.82 17.54 -30.98
CA LEU A 172 -13.75 18.97 -30.62
C LEU A 172 -13.65 19.88 -31.84
N LYS A 173 -12.98 19.46 -32.91
CA LYS A 173 -12.96 20.19 -34.19
C LYS A 173 -14.34 20.21 -34.83
N ASP A 174 -15.00 19.07 -34.85
CA ASP A 174 -16.38 18.96 -35.33
C ASP A 174 -17.32 19.83 -34.49
N PHE A 175 -17.19 19.79 -33.16
CA PHE A 175 -17.93 20.67 -32.27
C PHE A 175 -17.70 22.14 -32.64
N ALA A 176 -16.46 22.58 -32.84
CA ALA A 176 -16.18 23.97 -33.21
C ALA A 176 -16.87 24.40 -34.51
N MET A 177 -17.08 23.48 -35.47
CA MET A 177 -17.80 23.77 -36.72
C MET A 177 -19.33 23.84 -36.56
N PHE A 178 -19.90 23.06 -35.64
CA PHE A 178 -21.35 22.92 -35.46
C PHE A 178 -21.86 23.49 -34.12
N SER A 179 -21.01 24.19 -33.38
CA SER A 179 -21.33 24.67 -32.03
C SER A 179 -22.39 25.78 -32.03
N PRO A 180 -23.14 25.93 -30.93
CA PRO A 180 -24.00 27.09 -30.72
C PRO A 180 -23.21 28.40 -30.76
N ALA A 181 -23.87 29.50 -31.12
CA ALA A 181 -23.24 30.83 -31.24
C ALA A 181 -22.49 31.28 -29.97
N GLU A 182 -22.93 30.82 -28.80
CA GLU A 182 -22.29 31.07 -27.50
C GLU A 182 -20.82 30.59 -27.44
N TYR A 183 -20.45 29.60 -28.24
CA TYR A 183 -19.09 29.02 -28.33
C TYR A 183 -18.28 29.55 -29.52
N ALA A 184 -18.80 30.49 -30.31
CA ALA A 184 -18.20 30.89 -31.59
C ALA A 184 -16.76 31.43 -31.49
N GLN A 185 -16.37 31.99 -30.34
CA GLN A 185 -15.01 32.49 -30.09
C GLN A 185 -14.18 31.57 -29.18
N THR A 186 -14.78 30.48 -28.71
CA THR A 186 -14.17 29.55 -27.77
C THR A 186 -13.31 28.51 -28.51
N THR A 187 -12.09 28.32 -28.04
CA THR A 187 -11.22 27.24 -28.53
C THR A 187 -11.08 26.16 -27.46
N LEU A 188 -11.20 24.90 -27.88
CA LEU A 188 -11.15 23.73 -27.00
C LEU A 188 -10.00 22.84 -27.41
N GLU A 189 -9.17 22.45 -26.45
CA GLU A 189 -7.98 21.63 -26.70
C GLU A 189 -7.82 20.54 -25.64
N VAL A 190 -7.37 19.35 -26.06
CA VAL A 190 -6.97 18.29 -25.12
C VAL A 190 -5.62 18.65 -24.50
N ALA A 191 -5.63 19.07 -23.24
CA ALA A 191 -4.42 19.45 -22.51
C ALA A 191 -3.63 18.24 -22.00
N SER A 192 -4.34 17.21 -21.51
CA SER A 192 -3.71 15.98 -21.02
C SER A 192 -4.73 14.86 -20.89
N VAL A 193 -4.28 13.62 -21.09
CA VAL A 193 -5.03 12.41 -20.72
C VAL A 193 -4.32 11.79 -19.51
N LYS A 194 -5.06 11.53 -18.43
CA LYS A 194 -4.54 10.86 -17.23
C LYS A 194 -5.51 9.76 -16.81
N GLY A 195 -5.09 8.50 -16.96
CA GLY A 195 -5.96 7.35 -16.77
C GLY A 195 -7.20 7.47 -17.65
N ASP A 196 -8.38 7.47 -17.03
CA ASP A 196 -9.66 7.60 -17.73
C ASP A 196 -10.18 9.04 -17.80
N THR A 197 -9.38 10.03 -17.39
CA THR A 197 -9.78 11.44 -17.40
C THR A 197 -9.07 12.21 -18.49
N VAL A 198 -9.85 12.84 -19.37
CA VAL A 198 -9.36 13.77 -20.38
C VAL A 198 -9.58 15.20 -19.89
N LYS A 199 -8.50 15.97 -19.80
CA LYS A 199 -8.55 17.39 -19.44
C LYS A 199 -8.66 18.25 -20.69
N ILE A 200 -9.75 18.99 -20.80
CA ILE A 200 -10.01 19.96 -21.86
C ILE A 200 -9.72 21.36 -21.36
N LYS A 201 -8.85 22.08 -22.07
CA LYS A 201 -8.60 23.49 -21.86
C LYS A 201 -9.58 24.29 -22.70
N VAL A 202 -10.20 25.29 -22.07
CA VAL A 202 -11.11 26.24 -22.71
C VAL A 202 -10.42 27.59 -22.78
N ASN A 203 -9.98 28.01 -23.96
CA ASN A 203 -9.56 29.40 -24.15
C ASN A 203 -10.74 30.22 -24.66
N ASN A 204 -10.82 31.49 -24.25
CA ASN A 204 -11.94 32.41 -24.54
C ASN A 204 -13.27 31.81 -24.09
N ARG A 205 -13.42 31.68 -22.77
CA ARG A 205 -14.60 31.10 -22.13
C ARG A 205 -15.88 31.80 -22.63
N PRO A 206 -16.93 31.04 -22.99
CA PRO A 206 -18.24 31.59 -23.30
C PRO A 206 -18.77 32.41 -22.11
N GLU A 207 -19.25 33.63 -22.37
CA GLU A 207 -19.86 34.45 -21.33
C GLU A 207 -21.10 33.75 -20.75
N GLY A 208 -21.27 33.82 -19.43
CA GLY A 208 -22.43 33.22 -18.74
C GLY A 208 -22.38 31.71 -18.51
N LEU A 209 -21.51 30.94 -19.19
CA LEU A 209 -21.42 29.48 -18.99
C LEU A 209 -20.37 29.12 -17.96
N ASN A 210 -20.74 28.31 -16.97
CA ASN A 210 -19.81 27.76 -15.97
C ASN A 210 -19.15 26.45 -16.45
N ARG A 211 -18.14 25.97 -15.72
CA ARG A 211 -17.39 24.75 -16.08
C ARG A 211 -18.28 23.51 -16.22
N LYS A 212 -19.33 23.42 -15.39
CA LYS A 212 -20.25 22.28 -15.38
C LYS A 212 -21.10 22.26 -16.64
N GLN A 213 -21.64 23.41 -17.05
CA GLN A 213 -22.43 23.56 -18.27
C GLN A 213 -21.59 23.25 -19.51
N ILE A 214 -20.37 23.80 -19.60
CA ILE A 214 -19.46 23.51 -20.73
C ILE A 214 -19.15 22.01 -20.80
N LYS A 215 -18.86 21.39 -19.64
CA LYS A 215 -18.63 19.95 -19.57
C LYS A 215 -19.84 19.15 -20.07
N GLU A 216 -21.04 19.45 -19.58
CA GLU A 216 -22.28 18.76 -19.97
C GLU A 216 -22.56 18.91 -21.47
N THR A 217 -22.35 20.11 -22.03
CA THR A 217 -22.49 20.34 -23.49
C THR A 217 -21.55 19.45 -24.28
N LEU A 218 -20.27 19.36 -23.88
CA LEU A 218 -19.29 18.51 -24.56
C LEU A 218 -19.57 17.03 -24.39
N GLU A 219 -20.01 16.60 -23.20
CA GLU A 219 -20.39 15.20 -22.94
C GLU A 219 -21.58 14.77 -23.81
N ASN A 220 -22.58 15.65 -23.95
CA ASN A 220 -23.74 15.40 -24.81
C ASN A 220 -23.37 15.35 -26.29
N TYR A 221 -22.46 16.22 -26.75
CA TYR A 221 -22.07 16.30 -28.16
C TYR A 221 -21.19 15.11 -28.58
N LEU A 222 -20.11 14.85 -27.84
CA LEU A 222 -19.18 13.76 -28.14
C LEU A 222 -19.86 12.40 -28.00
N GLY A 223 -20.85 12.32 -27.12
CA GLY A 223 -21.73 11.17 -26.98
C GLY A 223 -21.06 9.95 -26.34
N PRO A 224 -21.84 8.91 -26.02
CA PRO A 224 -21.39 7.77 -25.24
C PRO A 224 -20.34 6.91 -25.95
N LYS A 225 -20.31 6.92 -27.29
CA LYS A 225 -19.37 6.14 -28.09
C LYS A 225 -17.95 6.71 -28.04
N ALA A 226 -17.80 8.04 -28.06
CA ALA A 226 -16.48 8.69 -27.94
C ALA A 226 -16.00 8.75 -26.49
N LEU A 227 -16.93 8.62 -25.53
CA LEU A 227 -16.67 8.74 -24.09
C LEU A 227 -16.78 7.43 -23.32
N GLU A 228 -16.74 6.28 -24.00
CA GLU A 228 -16.89 4.98 -23.36
C GLU A 228 -15.79 4.76 -22.30
N GLY A 229 -16.19 4.82 -21.03
CA GLY A 229 -15.26 4.75 -19.89
C GLY A 229 -14.42 6.00 -19.64
N ILE A 230 -14.63 7.10 -20.38
CA ILE A 230 -13.83 8.33 -20.31
C ILE A 230 -14.59 9.44 -19.57
N LYS A 231 -13.93 10.10 -18.63
CA LYS A 231 -14.44 11.27 -17.91
C LYS A 231 -13.84 12.56 -18.46
N LEU A 232 -14.67 13.55 -18.74
CA LEU A 232 -14.19 14.88 -19.10
C LEU A 232 -13.98 15.75 -17.85
N SER A 233 -12.88 16.51 -17.89
CA SER A 233 -12.58 17.56 -16.92
C SER A 233 -12.26 18.83 -17.68
N VAL A 234 -12.95 19.92 -17.36
CA VAL A 234 -12.84 21.19 -18.08
C VAL A 234 -12.18 22.23 -17.19
N PHE A 235 -11.20 22.95 -17.73
CA PHE A 235 -10.57 24.08 -17.08
C PHE A 235 -10.31 25.21 -18.08
N TYR A 236 -10.13 26.42 -17.57
CA TYR A 236 -9.74 27.62 -18.30
C TYR A 236 -8.56 28.24 -17.57
#